data_AF-A0A820J3D4-F1
#
_entry.id   AF-A0A820J3D4-F1
#
_cell.length_a   1.000
_cell.length_b   1.000
_cell.length_c   1.000
_cell.angle_alpha   90.00
_cell.angle_beta   90.00
_cell.angle_gamma   90.00
#
_symmetry.space_group_name_H-M   'P 1'
#
loop_
_entity.id
_entity.type
_entity.pdbx_description
1 polymer ?
#
loop_
_entity_poly.entity_id
_entity_poly.type
_entity_poly.pdbx_seq_one_letter_code
_entity_poly.pdbx_strand_id
1 'polypeptide(L)'
;FENLPSEPVTIADVISHSIITNGLKNKFQNLQIVSEEKDPLDKKAFQLIKEEFNVENQLPNIPIIKDDENLMKVPLSSVAVWVDPLDATKEFTENLLQYVMVMLCITIEKKPTIGILYAPFTDKLSKVI
;
A
#
# COMPACT_ATOMS: atom_id res chain seq x y z
N PHE A 1 26.43 3.71 -17.49
CA PHE A 1 25.27 3.63 -16.59
C PHE A 1 25.01 2.20 -16.10
N GLU A 2 26.02 1.32 -16.06
CA GLU A 2 25.83 -0.14 -15.94
C GLU A 2 26.23 -0.76 -14.60
N ASN A 3 26.44 0.03 -13.53
CA ASN A 3 26.84 -0.53 -12.23
C ASN A 3 26.19 0.21 -11.05
N LEU A 4 24.89 0.47 -11.12
CA LEU A 4 24.14 0.73 -9.87
C LEU A 4 23.78 -0.64 -9.28
N PRO A 5 24.06 -0.89 -7.98
CA PRO A 5 23.56 -2.10 -7.33
C PRO A 5 22.04 -2.14 -7.48
N SER A 6 21.48 -3.33 -7.76
CA SER A 6 20.03 -3.50 -7.70
C SER A 6 19.56 -3.15 -6.29
N GLU A 7 18.48 -2.37 -6.19
CA GLU A 7 17.85 -2.11 -4.90
C GLU A 7 17.46 -3.45 -4.25
N PRO A 8 17.71 -3.62 -2.94
CA PRO A 8 17.35 -4.85 -2.26
C PRO A 8 15.83 -4.96 -2.24
N VAL A 9 15.32 -6.17 -2.47
CA VAL A 9 13.91 -6.52 -2.27
C VAL A 9 13.87 -7.68 -1.29
N THR A 10 13.02 -7.59 -0.27
CA THR A 10 12.87 -8.61 0.76
C THR A 10 11.49 -9.26 0.69
N ILE A 11 11.31 -10.33 1.47
CA ILE A 11 9.99 -10.94 1.65
C ILE A 11 8.98 -9.97 2.29
N ALA A 12 9.45 -8.97 3.04
CA ALA A 12 8.58 -7.96 3.65
C ALA A 12 7.96 -7.03 2.59
N ASP A 13 8.73 -6.61 1.58
CA ASP A 13 8.24 -5.81 0.44
C ASP A 13 7.14 -6.59 -0.30
N VAL A 14 7.38 -7.88 -0.60
CA VAL A 14 6.42 -8.76 -1.30
C VAL A 14 5.15 -9.01 -0.47
N ILE A 15 5.29 -9.28 0.83
CA ILE A 15 4.14 -9.47 1.73
C ILE A 15 3.32 -8.18 1.83
N SER A 16 3.98 -7.04 2.06
CA SER A 16 3.33 -5.73 2.17
C SER A 16 2.59 -5.37 0.88
N HIS A 17 3.24 -5.51 -0.27
CA HIS A 17 2.63 -5.38 -1.59
C HIS A 17 1.38 -6.25 -1.73
N SER A 18 1.46 -7.53 -1.34
CA SER A 18 0.37 -8.48 -1.48
C SER A 18 -0.82 -8.10 -0.59
N ILE A 19 -0.59 -7.68 0.65
CA ILE A 19 -1.66 -7.27 1.56
C ILE A 19 -2.34 -6.00 1.04
N ILE A 20 -1.57 -4.99 0.67
CA ILE A 20 -2.10 -3.70 0.19
C ILE A 20 -2.89 -3.88 -1.10
N THR A 21 -2.30 -4.50 -2.12
CA THR A 21 -2.92 -4.61 -3.44
C THR A 21 -4.14 -5.53 -3.43
N ASN A 22 -4.11 -6.65 -2.70
CA ASN A 22 -5.28 -7.52 -2.56
C ASN A 22 -6.38 -6.85 -1.74
N GLY A 23 -6.05 -6.15 -0.66
CA GLY A 23 -7.01 -5.39 0.14
C GLY A 23 -7.75 -4.33 -0.68
N LEU A 24 -7.01 -3.55 -1.47
CA LEU A 24 -7.56 -2.54 -2.37
C LEU A 24 -8.45 -3.17 -3.46
N LYS A 25 -7.98 -4.22 -4.14
CA LYS A 25 -8.75 -4.92 -5.19
C LYS A 25 -10.02 -5.58 -4.66
N ASN A 26 -9.98 -6.13 -3.44
CA ASN A 26 -11.15 -6.72 -2.79
C ASN A 26 -12.24 -5.68 -2.50
N LYS A 27 -11.84 -4.44 -2.16
CA LYS A 27 -12.78 -3.36 -1.85
C LYS A 27 -13.26 -2.59 -3.08
N PHE A 28 -12.37 -2.35 -4.04
CA PHE A 28 -12.59 -1.55 -5.23
C PHE A 28 -12.25 -2.36 -6.47
N GLN A 29 -13.19 -3.18 -6.91
CA GLN A 29 -13.04 -3.98 -8.11
C GLN A 29 -12.74 -3.08 -9.32
N ASN A 30 -11.68 -3.38 -10.07
CA ASN A 30 -11.16 -2.61 -11.22
C ASN A 30 -10.42 -1.29 -10.89
N LEU A 31 -10.10 -1.01 -9.62
CA LEU A 31 -9.20 0.10 -9.28
C LEU A 31 -7.84 -0.09 -9.97
N GLN A 32 -7.34 0.97 -10.62
CA GLN A 32 -5.99 0.96 -11.16
C GLN A 32 -4.98 1.07 -10.01
N ILE A 33 -4.09 0.09 -9.90
CA ILE A 33 -3.02 0.09 -8.91
C ILE A 33 -1.70 -0.04 -9.64
N VAL A 34 -0.78 0.87 -9.34
CA VAL A 34 0.62 0.83 -9.78
C VAL A 34 1.45 0.65 -8.54
N SER A 35 2.28 -0.39 -8.48
CA SER A 35 3.15 -0.66 -7.34
C SER A 35 4.58 -0.79 -7.82
N GLU A 36 5.54 -0.45 -6.96
CA GLU A 36 6.95 -0.73 -7.17
C GLU A 36 7.17 -2.24 -7.38
N GLU A 37 6.66 -3.04 -6.44
CA GLU A 37 6.64 -4.48 -6.55
C GLU A 37 5.61 -4.99 -7.56
N LYS A 38 5.95 -6.09 -8.25
CA LYS A 38 5.17 -6.58 -9.42
C LYS A 38 4.35 -7.83 -9.13
N ASP A 39 4.96 -8.82 -8.50
CA ASP A 39 4.39 -10.15 -8.35
C ASP A 39 3.85 -10.32 -6.92
N PRO A 40 2.53 -10.27 -6.71
CA PRO A 40 1.97 -10.59 -5.41
C PRO A 40 2.16 -12.08 -5.11
N LEU A 41 2.13 -12.41 -3.82
CA LEU A 41 2.09 -13.79 -3.35
C LEU A 41 0.98 -14.57 -4.05
N ASP A 42 1.28 -15.82 -4.38
CA ASP A 42 0.25 -16.74 -4.87
C ASP A 42 -0.84 -16.93 -3.81
N LYS A 43 -2.01 -17.43 -4.24
CA LYS A 43 -3.19 -17.56 -3.37
C LYS A 43 -2.93 -18.40 -2.12
N LYS A 44 -2.11 -19.46 -2.22
CA LYS A 44 -1.81 -20.35 -1.09
C LYS A 44 -0.88 -19.64 -0.10
N ALA A 45 0.19 -19.02 -0.59
CA ALA A 45 1.10 -18.24 0.25
C ALA A 45 0.37 -17.07 0.93
N PHE A 46 -0.47 -16.35 0.19
CA PHE A 46 -1.28 -15.26 0.74
C PHE A 46 -2.26 -15.73 1.82
N GLN A 47 -2.88 -16.91 1.63
CA GLN A 47 -3.77 -17.49 2.65
C GLN A 47 -3.02 -17.83 3.94
N LEU A 48 -1.81 -18.40 3.84
CA LEU A 48 -0.97 -18.68 5.01
C LEU A 48 -0.60 -17.40 5.76
N ILE A 49 -0.20 -16.35 5.04
CA ILE A 49 0.10 -15.03 5.63
C ILE A 49 -1.13 -14.43 6.31
N LYS A 50 -2.31 -14.51 5.68
CA LYS A 50 -3.55 -14.03 6.30
C LYS A 50 -3.83 -14.70 7.64
N GLU A 51 -3.62 -16.01 7.72
CA GLU A 51 -3.83 -16.81 8.93
C GLU A 51 -2.78 -16.49 10.00
N GLU A 52 -1.49 -16.47 9.62
CA GLU A 52 -0.38 -16.18 10.52
C GLU A 52 -0.49 -14.78 11.17
N PHE A 53 -0.79 -13.77 10.36
CA PHE A 53 -0.90 -12.38 10.82
C PHE A 53 -2.32 -11.99 11.22
N ASN A 54 -3.29 -12.91 11.13
CA ASN A 54 -4.69 -12.67 11.48
C ASN A 54 -5.27 -11.41 10.81
N VAL A 55 -4.92 -11.17 9.53
CA VAL A 55 -5.14 -9.90 8.81
C VAL A 55 -6.60 -9.45 8.87
N GLU A 56 -7.55 -10.39 8.75
CA GLU A 56 -8.98 -10.07 8.71
C GLU A 56 -9.51 -9.48 10.02
N ASN A 57 -8.95 -9.91 11.16
CA ASN A 57 -9.30 -9.38 12.48
C ASN A 57 -8.59 -8.06 12.80
N GLN A 58 -7.58 -7.67 12.02
CA GLN A 58 -6.89 -6.39 12.15
C GLN A 58 -7.50 -5.28 11.29
N LEU A 59 -8.36 -5.62 10.33
CA LEU A 59 -9.01 -4.61 9.49
C LEU A 59 -10.00 -3.81 10.35
N PRO A 60 -9.80 -2.49 10.53
CA PRO A 60 -10.75 -1.67 11.25
C PRO A 60 -12.09 -1.72 10.52
N ASN A 61 -13.19 -1.76 11.27
CA ASN A 61 -14.51 -1.55 10.71
C ASN A 61 -14.63 -0.07 10.31
N ILE A 62 -14.12 0.27 9.12
CA ILE A 62 -14.15 1.64 8.62
C ILE A 62 -15.62 1.95 8.30
N PRO A 63 -16.25 2.91 9.01
CA PRO A 63 -17.60 3.33 8.65
C PRO A 63 -17.53 3.86 7.22
N ILE A 64 -18.27 3.21 6.32
CA ILE A 64 -18.47 3.74 4.98
C ILE A 64 -19.26 5.03 5.18
N ILE A 65 -18.62 6.18 5.00
CA ILE A 65 -19.31 7.47 4.94
C ILE A 65 -20.14 7.43 3.65
N LYS A 66 -21.36 6.90 3.77
CA LYS A 66 -22.36 6.99 2.73
C LYS A 66 -23.08 8.32 2.91
N ASP A 67 -23.34 8.99 1.79
CA ASP A 67 -24.30 10.09 1.71
C ASP A 67 -23.97 11.36 2.53
N ASP A 68 -22.68 11.72 2.62
CA ASP A 68 -22.32 13.11 2.92
C ASP A 68 -22.34 13.91 1.60
N GLU A 69 -23.31 14.82 1.49
CA GLU A 69 -23.51 15.69 0.33
C GLU A 69 -22.33 16.65 0.08
N ASN A 70 -21.46 16.85 1.08
CA ASN A 70 -20.25 17.65 0.95
C ASN A 70 -19.08 16.87 0.32
N LEU A 71 -19.24 15.58 0.07
CA LEU A 71 -18.20 14.77 -0.57
C LEU A 71 -18.27 14.85 -2.10
N MET A 72 -17.14 15.15 -2.71
CA MET A 72 -16.97 15.04 -4.14
C MET A 72 -16.95 13.57 -4.56
N LYS A 73 -17.90 13.17 -5.40
CA LYS A 73 -17.92 11.84 -6.02
C LYS A 73 -17.09 11.86 -7.31
N VAL A 74 -16.19 10.91 -7.45
CA VAL A 74 -15.37 10.73 -8.65
C VAL A 74 -15.57 9.31 -9.22
N PRO A 75 -15.55 9.13 -10.55
CA PRO A 75 -15.63 7.80 -11.14
C PRO A 75 -14.37 7.00 -10.78
N LEU A 76 -14.53 5.73 -10.39
CA LEU A 76 -13.39 4.87 -10.04
C LEU A 76 -12.35 4.76 -11.17
N SER A 77 -12.78 4.86 -12.43
CA SER A 77 -11.92 4.82 -13.60
C SER A 77 -11.00 6.04 -13.75
N SER A 78 -11.27 7.15 -13.07
CA SER A 78 -10.35 8.30 -13.02
C SER A 78 -9.36 8.21 -11.85
N VAL A 79 -9.51 7.19 -10.98
CA VAL A 79 -8.68 6.99 -9.80
C VAL A 79 -7.61 5.95 -10.07
N ALA A 80 -6.37 6.26 -9.69
CA ALA A 80 -5.30 5.27 -9.58
C ALA A 80 -4.55 5.43 -8.25
N VAL A 81 -4.10 4.31 -7.69
CA VAL A 81 -3.28 4.27 -6.47
C VAL A 81 -1.86 3.82 -6.83
N TRP A 82 -0.89 4.64 -6.49
CA TRP A 82 0.54 4.35 -6.59
C TRP A 82 1.02 3.87 -5.22
N VAL A 83 1.72 2.74 -5.18
CA VAL A 83 2.11 2.05 -3.95
C VAL A 83 3.61 1.84 -3.96
N ASP A 84 4.25 2.32 -2.91
CA ASP A 84 5.53 1.82 -2.43
C ASP A 84 5.22 1.03 -1.14
N PRO A 85 5.32 -0.31 -1.17
CA PRO A 85 4.90 -1.15 -0.07
C PRO A 85 5.87 -1.13 1.12
N LEU A 86 7.12 -0.72 0.91
CA LEU A 86 8.17 -0.62 1.91
C LEU A 86 9.31 0.25 1.35
N ASP A 87 9.26 1.54 1.65
CA ASP A 87 10.33 2.48 1.34
C ASP A 87 11.50 2.27 2.33
N ALA A 88 12.70 2.57 1.87
CA ALA A 88 13.95 2.37 2.60
C ALA A 88 14.26 0.89 2.91
N THR A 89 14.10 -0.01 1.93
CA THR A 89 14.37 -1.45 2.07
C THR A 89 15.80 -1.75 2.54
N LYS A 90 16.78 -0.97 2.09
CA LYS A 90 18.16 -1.11 2.56
C LYS A 90 18.26 -0.86 4.07
N GLU A 91 17.72 0.25 4.55
CA GLU A 91 17.66 0.61 5.97
C GLU A 91 16.90 -0.44 6.78
N PHE A 92 15.83 -1.01 6.21
CA PHE A 92 15.13 -2.14 6.80
C PHE A 92 16.06 -3.34 7.02
N THR A 93 16.88 -3.72 6.01
CA THR A 93 17.87 -4.81 6.19
C THR A 93 18.96 -4.50 7.20
N GLU A 94 19.23 -3.22 7.45
CA GLU A 94 20.22 -2.74 8.42
C GLU A 94 19.62 -2.46 9.81
N ASN A 95 18.34 -2.81 10.02
CA ASN A 95 17.58 -2.59 11.26
C ASN A 95 17.46 -1.09 11.65
N LEU A 96 17.52 -0.19 10.68
CA LEU A 96 17.28 1.26 10.83
C LEU A 96 15.81 1.59 10.61
N LEU A 97 14.96 0.92 11.41
CA LEU A 97 13.51 0.83 11.21
C LEU A 97 12.76 2.18 11.25
N GLN A 98 13.34 3.21 11.86
CA GLN A 98 12.73 4.55 11.94
C GLN A 98 12.61 5.27 10.59
N TYR A 99 13.31 4.80 9.56
CA TYR A 99 13.25 5.37 8.21
C TYR A 99 12.25 4.66 7.31
N VAL A 100 11.80 3.47 7.68
CA VAL A 100 10.92 2.66 6.84
C VAL A 100 9.52 3.26 6.79
N MET A 101 8.99 3.40 5.58
CA MET A 101 7.64 3.90 5.33
C MET A 101 6.86 2.97 4.39
N VAL A 102 5.54 3.02 4.49
CA VAL A 102 4.60 2.55 3.47
C VAL A 102 3.99 3.79 2.84
N MET A 103 4.10 3.94 1.52
CA MET A 103 3.63 5.14 0.83
C MET A 103 2.54 4.81 -0.20
N LEU A 104 1.43 5.53 -0.12
CA LEU A 104 0.38 5.49 -1.13
C LEU A 104 0.14 6.89 -1.69
N CYS A 105 0.11 7.02 -3.00
CA CYS A 105 -0.35 8.24 -3.68
C CYS A 105 -1.60 7.94 -4.52
N ILE A 106 -2.68 8.65 -4.25
CA ILE A 106 -3.94 8.56 -4.99
C ILE A 106 -3.97 9.70 -5.99
N THR A 107 -4.10 9.34 -7.25
CA THR A 107 -4.31 10.28 -8.34
C THR A 107 -5.76 10.27 -8.78
N ILE A 108 -6.33 11.45 -9.02
CA ILE A 108 -7.64 11.64 -9.65
C ILE A 108 -7.41 12.38 -10.96
N GLU A 109 -7.93 11.85 -12.07
CA GLU A 109 -7.70 12.41 -13.41
C GLU A 109 -6.20 12.63 -13.71
N LYS A 110 -5.37 11.66 -13.29
CA LYS A 110 -3.90 11.66 -13.44
C LYS A 110 -3.17 12.77 -12.66
N LYS A 111 -3.85 13.46 -11.74
CA LYS A 111 -3.23 14.46 -10.84
C LYS A 111 -3.06 13.86 -9.45
N PRO A 112 -1.85 13.92 -8.84
CA PRO A 112 -1.67 13.57 -7.44
C PRO A 112 -2.61 14.39 -6.57
N THR A 113 -3.47 13.73 -5.80
CA THR A 113 -4.52 14.39 -5.01
C THR A 113 -4.43 14.03 -3.53
N ILE A 114 -4.05 12.80 -3.19
CA ILE A 114 -3.92 12.37 -1.79
C ILE A 114 -2.62 11.58 -1.63
N GLY A 115 -1.80 11.95 -0.67
CA GLY A 115 -0.64 11.19 -0.20
C GLY A 115 -0.92 10.58 1.17
N ILE A 116 -0.56 9.31 1.36
CA ILE A 116 -0.60 8.61 2.63
C ILE A 116 0.82 8.11 2.90
N LEU A 117 1.37 8.48 4.05
CA LEU A 117 2.67 8.02 4.53
C LEU A 117 2.45 7.36 5.88
N TYR A 118 2.81 6.10 5.99
CA TYR A 118 2.72 5.35 7.24
C TYR A 118 4.09 4.82 7.64
N ALA A 119 4.60 5.22 8.80
CA ALA A 119 5.87 4.75 9.35
C ALA A 119 5.60 3.66 10.42
N PRO A 120 5.57 2.36 10.05
CA PRO A 120 5.03 1.28 10.88
C PRO A 120 5.76 1.09 12.22
N PHE A 121 7.06 1.36 12.26
CA PHE A 121 7.88 1.14 13.47
C PHE A 121 7.84 2.31 14.46
N THR A 122 7.19 3.41 14.08
CA THR A 122 6.93 4.54 14.99
C THR A 122 5.45 4.83 15.17
N ASP A 123 4.58 4.03 14.52
CA ASP A 123 3.13 4.18 14.48
C ASP A 123 2.68 5.61 14.11
N LYS A 124 3.31 6.18 13.07
CA LYS A 124 2.97 7.51 12.58
C LYS A 124 2.27 7.42 11.23
N LEU A 125 1.07 7.97 11.17
CA LEU A 125 0.30 8.15 9.94
C LEU A 125 0.24 9.64 9.57
N SER A 126 0.74 9.98 8.39
CA SER A 126 0.60 11.30 7.79
C SER A 126 -0.26 11.23 6.54
N LYS A 127 -1.08 12.25 6.33
CA LYS A 127 -1.91 12.42 5.13
C LYS A 127 -1.62 13.79 4.54
N VAL A 128 -1.36 13.83 3.25
CA VAL A 128 -1.19 15.08 2.48
C VAL A 128 -2.38 15.15 1.53
N ILE A 129 -3.24 16.14 1.72
CA ILE A 129 -4.46 16.38 0.93
C ILE A 129 -4.34 17.76 0.30
#